data_AF-A0A0P1H4H1-F1
#
_entry.id   AF-A0A0P1H4H1-F1
#
_cell.length_a   1.000
_cell.length_b   1.000
_cell.length_c   1.000
_cell.angle_alpha   90.00
_cell.angle_beta   90.00
_cell.angle_gamma   90.00
#
_symmetry.space_group_name_H-M   'P 1'
#
loop_
_entity.id
_entity.type
_entity.pdbx_description
1 polymer ?
#
loop_
_entity_poly.entity_id
_entity_poly.type
_entity_poly.pdbx_seq_one_letter_code
_entity_poly.pdbx_strand_id
1 'polypeptide(L)'
;MMLLKVPPLLTAALLAALGASSAQACDGTGRDGCTCIAYSSDYHVMGDEVIADYEMQVDAQDLQNSRNVALRTITAVLQQDRANLHKFNRPSPLDDYESYFATSTHRKLFQTLTLTSFCGADSTDPSILYDRIDVVSRNAMKEGTLLHVVVYRIGNELRVHIAPIG
;
A
#
# COMPACT_ATOMS: atom_id res chain seq x y z
N MET A 1 58.24 22.95 47.17
CA MET A 1 57.88 23.53 45.86
C MET A 1 57.65 22.38 44.90
N MET A 2 56.44 21.82 44.90
CA MET A 2 56.03 20.68 44.08
C MET A 2 55.11 21.21 42.97
N LEU A 3 55.57 21.16 41.71
CA LEU A 3 54.74 21.44 40.54
C LEU A 3 53.82 20.24 40.29
N LEU A 4 52.53 20.38 40.58
CA LEU A 4 51.50 19.47 40.06
C LEU A 4 51.22 19.81 38.59
N LYS A 5 51.60 18.91 37.68
CA LYS A 5 51.19 18.90 36.27
C LYS A 5 49.74 18.38 36.21
N VAL A 6 48.81 19.23 35.76
CA VAL A 6 47.42 18.85 35.49
C VAL A 6 47.32 18.39 34.02
N PRO A 7 46.78 17.20 33.70
CA PRO A 7 46.54 16.80 32.32
C PRO A 7 45.23 17.43 31.80
N PRO A 8 45.14 17.78 30.49
CA PRO A 8 43.86 18.14 29.89
C PRO A 8 43.02 16.86 29.71
N LEU A 9 41.93 16.76 30.46
CA LEU A 9 40.89 15.77 30.23
C LEU A 9 40.15 16.13 28.93
N LEU A 10 40.27 15.23 27.95
CA LEU A 10 39.47 15.15 26.74
C LEU A 10 37.98 15.20 27.11
N THR A 11 37.26 16.23 26.69
CA THR A 11 35.80 16.16 26.59
C THR A 11 35.46 15.54 25.25
N ALA A 12 35.19 14.23 25.26
CA ALA A 12 34.68 13.50 24.11
C ALA A 12 33.32 14.08 23.70
N ALA A 13 33.24 14.64 22.49
CA ALA A 13 31.97 14.93 21.85
C ALA A 13 31.32 13.59 21.47
N LEU A 14 30.39 13.14 22.31
CA LEU A 14 29.54 12.00 22.01
C LEU A 14 28.50 12.45 20.97
N LEU A 15 28.88 12.45 19.70
CA LEU A 15 27.92 12.57 18.59
C LEU A 15 27.12 11.25 18.56
N ALA A 16 25.94 11.26 19.17
CA ALA A 16 24.94 10.23 18.92
C ALA A 16 24.51 10.35 17.45
N ALA A 17 25.17 9.61 16.57
CA ALA A 17 24.63 9.32 15.25
C ALA A 17 23.41 8.41 15.46
N LEU A 18 22.24 9.04 15.65
CA LEU A 18 20.96 8.41 15.39
C LEU A 18 20.99 8.00 13.92
N GLY A 19 21.29 6.73 13.67
CA GLY A 19 21.12 6.12 12.37
C GLY A 19 19.63 6.16 12.04
N ALA A 20 19.20 7.21 11.35
CA ALA A 20 17.97 7.18 10.60
C ALA A 20 18.16 6.10 9.53
N SER A 21 17.63 4.90 9.79
CA SER A 21 17.41 3.92 8.74
C SER A 21 16.37 4.52 7.80
N SER A 22 16.81 5.26 6.79
CA SER A 22 15.96 5.63 5.67
C SER A 22 15.48 4.34 5.05
N ALA A 23 14.17 4.09 5.06
CA ALA A 23 13.58 3.04 4.24
C ALA A 23 14.04 3.27 2.80
N GLN A 24 14.84 2.34 2.27
CA GLN A 24 15.38 2.47 0.93
C GLN A 24 14.25 2.22 -0.06
N ALA A 25 13.99 3.20 -0.93
CA ALA A 25 12.95 3.11 -1.92
C ALA A 25 13.37 2.16 -3.04
N CYS A 26 12.45 1.28 -3.49
CA CYS A 26 12.70 0.49 -4.69
C CYS A 26 12.89 1.42 -5.89
N ASP A 27 13.91 1.15 -6.69
CA ASP A 27 14.03 1.68 -8.06
C ASP A 27 13.07 1.00 -9.06
N GLY A 28 12.17 0.13 -8.56
CA GLY A 28 11.23 -0.67 -9.32
C GLY A 28 11.80 -1.97 -9.91
N THR A 29 13.09 -2.26 -9.72
CA THR A 29 13.75 -3.42 -10.36
C THR A 29 13.61 -4.73 -9.58
N GLY A 30 13.02 -4.70 -8.38
CA GLY A 30 12.72 -5.90 -7.57
C GLY A 30 13.94 -6.63 -6.99
N ARG A 31 15.15 -6.08 -7.08
CA ARG A 31 16.41 -6.78 -6.75
C ARG A 31 16.96 -6.53 -5.35
N ASP A 32 16.41 -5.58 -4.60
CA ASP A 32 17.14 -4.97 -3.47
C ASP A 32 16.49 -5.18 -2.08
N GLY A 33 15.54 -6.10 -1.92
CA GLY A 33 14.97 -6.42 -0.59
C GLY A 33 14.23 -5.26 0.11
N CYS A 34 13.75 -4.29 -0.67
CA CYS A 34 13.12 -3.06 -0.18
C CYS A 34 11.63 -3.23 0.18
N THR A 35 11.10 -2.36 1.05
CA THR A 35 9.77 -2.49 1.70
C THR A 35 8.66 -1.64 1.09
N CYS A 36 8.95 -0.75 0.14
CA CYS A 36 7.97 0.14 -0.52
C CYS A 36 8.47 0.60 -1.90
N ILE A 37 7.59 1.11 -2.76
CA ILE A 37 7.93 1.59 -4.12
C ILE A 37 8.10 3.11 -4.11
N ALA A 38 9.11 3.69 -4.75
CA ALA A 38 9.23 5.16 -4.83
C ALA A 38 8.00 5.78 -5.54
N TYR A 39 7.41 6.85 -4.98
CA TYR A 39 6.36 7.58 -5.69
C TYR A 39 6.95 8.20 -6.98
N SER A 40 6.46 7.76 -8.12
CA SER A 40 6.81 8.27 -9.44
C SER A 40 5.50 8.50 -10.18
N SER A 41 5.38 9.64 -10.88
CA SER A 41 4.26 9.92 -11.79
C SER A 41 4.16 8.89 -12.93
N ASP A 42 5.20 8.10 -13.14
CA ASP A 42 5.23 7.01 -14.10
C ASP A 42 4.85 5.70 -13.39
N TYR A 43 3.57 5.32 -13.50
CA TYR A 43 3.03 4.06 -12.98
C TYR A 43 3.74 2.79 -13.52
N HIS A 44 4.59 2.94 -14.52
CA HIS A 44 5.41 1.87 -15.12
C HIS A 44 6.41 1.22 -14.14
N VAL A 45 6.64 1.81 -12.96
CA VAL A 45 7.66 1.36 -12.00
C VAL A 45 7.12 0.38 -10.93
N MET A 46 5.83 0.00 -10.98
CA MET A 46 5.25 -0.82 -9.91
C MET A 46 5.81 -2.26 -9.84
N GLY A 47 6.30 -2.82 -10.95
CA GLY A 47 6.90 -4.17 -10.97
C GLY A 47 7.25 -4.65 -12.37
N ASP A 48 7.52 -5.95 -12.50
CA ASP A 48 7.89 -6.59 -13.78
C ASP A 48 6.72 -6.62 -14.77
N GLU A 49 5.48 -6.71 -14.27
CA GLU A 49 4.27 -6.86 -15.06
C GLU A 49 3.07 -6.23 -14.34
N VAL A 50 2.32 -5.36 -15.01
CA VAL A 50 0.99 -4.89 -14.56
C VAL A 50 -0.06 -5.92 -14.98
N ILE A 51 -0.83 -6.41 -14.01
CA ILE A 51 -1.81 -7.48 -14.17
C ILE A 51 -3.22 -6.92 -14.28
N ALA A 52 -3.54 -5.92 -13.46
CA ALA A 52 -4.80 -5.19 -13.51
C ALA A 52 -4.55 -3.74 -13.06
N ASP A 53 -5.27 -2.82 -13.67
CA ASP A 53 -5.22 -1.38 -13.42
C ASP A 53 -6.66 -0.89 -13.62
N TYR A 54 -7.27 -0.39 -12.55
CA TYR A 54 -8.67 -0.02 -12.55
C TYR A 54 -9.01 0.98 -11.44
N GLU A 55 -10.00 1.82 -11.69
CA GLU A 55 -10.65 2.61 -10.66
C GLU A 55 -11.90 1.91 -10.11
N MET A 56 -12.19 2.13 -8.83
CA MET A 56 -13.44 1.68 -8.20
C MET A 56 -13.97 2.72 -7.22
N GLN A 57 -15.29 2.83 -7.14
CA GLN A 57 -15.94 3.61 -6.08
C GLN A 57 -16.38 2.67 -4.96
N VAL A 58 -15.96 2.99 -3.74
CA VAL A 58 -16.38 2.25 -2.55
C VAL A 58 -17.83 2.62 -2.22
N ASP A 59 -18.76 1.71 -2.48
CA ASP A 59 -20.17 1.86 -2.14
C ASP A 59 -20.55 1.07 -0.88
N ALA A 60 -21.70 1.40 -0.28
CA ALA A 60 -22.20 0.69 0.91
C ALA A 60 -22.32 -0.83 0.71
N GLN A 61 -22.53 -1.28 -0.52
CA GLN A 61 -22.61 -2.69 -0.89
C GLN A 61 -21.26 -3.42 -0.94
N ASP A 62 -20.15 -2.69 -0.99
CA ASP A 62 -18.79 -3.26 -0.99
C ASP A 62 -18.26 -3.41 0.44
N LEU A 63 -18.81 -2.64 1.37
CA LEU A 63 -18.42 -2.65 2.79
C LEU A 63 -18.99 -3.84 3.58
N GLN A 64 -19.78 -4.71 2.94
CA GLN A 64 -20.46 -5.81 3.59
C GLN A 64 -20.41 -7.07 2.73
N ASN A 65 -20.25 -8.23 3.36
CA ASN A 65 -20.38 -9.49 2.62
C ASN A 65 -21.85 -9.83 2.32
N SER A 66 -22.07 -10.90 1.55
CA SER A 66 -23.41 -11.43 1.22
C SER A 66 -24.32 -11.80 2.41
N ARG A 67 -23.82 -11.79 3.64
CA ARG A 67 -24.60 -11.98 4.88
C ARG A 67 -24.82 -10.66 5.65
N ASN A 68 -24.58 -9.51 5.01
CA ASN A 68 -24.65 -8.17 5.60
C ASN A 68 -23.72 -7.99 6.81
N VAL A 69 -22.59 -8.72 6.85
CA VAL A 69 -21.58 -8.53 7.89
C VAL A 69 -20.55 -7.55 7.37
N ALA A 70 -20.30 -6.49 8.14
CA ALA A 70 -19.32 -5.46 7.83
C ALA A 70 -17.92 -6.05 7.63
N LEU A 71 -17.30 -5.71 6.51
CA LEU A 71 -15.92 -6.08 6.20
C LEU A 71 -14.95 -5.23 7.02
N ARG A 72 -13.78 -5.80 7.29
CA ARG A 72 -12.80 -5.20 8.21
C ARG A 72 -11.45 -4.91 7.54
N THR A 73 -11.25 -5.33 6.31
CA THR A 73 -10.00 -5.13 5.57
C THR A 73 -10.31 -4.57 4.19
N ILE A 74 -9.42 -3.72 3.68
CA ILE A 74 -9.57 -3.13 2.35
C ILE A 74 -9.53 -4.22 1.26
N THR A 75 -8.71 -5.26 1.42
CA THR A 75 -8.67 -6.40 0.49
C THR A 75 -9.99 -7.16 0.41
N ALA A 76 -10.73 -7.26 1.52
CA ALA A 76 -12.07 -7.85 1.50
C ALA A 76 -13.08 -6.94 0.78
N VAL A 77 -12.96 -5.62 0.93
CA VAL A 77 -13.77 -4.64 0.20
C VAL A 77 -13.50 -4.74 -1.30
N LEU A 78 -12.23 -4.74 -1.74
CA LEU A 78 -11.87 -4.95 -3.15
C LEU A 78 -12.42 -6.28 -3.70
N GLN A 79 -12.36 -7.35 -2.90
CA GLN A 79 -12.91 -8.64 -3.30
C GLN A 79 -14.43 -8.58 -3.50
N GLN A 80 -15.15 -7.88 -2.61
CA GLN A 80 -16.60 -7.73 -2.65
C GLN A 80 -17.03 -6.85 -3.83
N ASP A 81 -16.33 -5.73 -4.05
CA ASP A 81 -16.50 -4.84 -5.19
C ASP A 81 -16.33 -5.59 -6.53
N ARG A 82 -15.21 -6.28 -6.74
CA ARG A 82 -15.02 -7.08 -7.97
C ARG A 82 -16.06 -8.21 -8.10
N ALA A 83 -16.63 -8.70 -7.00
CA ALA A 83 -17.75 -9.64 -7.07
C ALA A 83 -19.07 -8.94 -7.47
N ASN A 84 -19.31 -7.74 -6.97
CA ASN A 84 -20.47 -6.91 -7.33
C ASN A 84 -20.46 -6.59 -8.83
N LEU A 85 -19.33 -6.13 -9.37
CA LEU A 85 -19.12 -5.88 -10.79
C LEU A 85 -19.29 -7.15 -11.66
N HIS A 86 -18.48 -8.20 -11.43
CA HIS A 86 -18.38 -9.31 -12.38
C HIS A 86 -19.35 -10.47 -12.16
N LYS A 87 -19.88 -10.65 -10.95
CA LYS A 87 -20.74 -11.79 -10.61
C LYS A 87 -22.17 -11.38 -10.37
N PHE A 88 -22.39 -10.29 -9.63
CA PHE A 88 -23.73 -9.89 -9.20
C PHE A 88 -24.37 -8.85 -10.12
N ASN A 89 -23.62 -8.30 -11.09
CA ASN A 89 -24.08 -7.26 -12.00
C ASN A 89 -24.64 -6.04 -11.24
N ARG A 90 -23.86 -5.59 -10.24
CA ARG A 90 -24.14 -4.45 -9.37
C ARG A 90 -22.93 -3.51 -9.32
N PRO A 91 -22.41 -3.03 -10.46
CA PRO A 91 -21.30 -2.08 -10.45
C PRO A 91 -21.70 -0.76 -9.79
N SER A 92 -20.74 -0.09 -9.17
CA SER A 92 -20.84 1.32 -8.81
C SER A 92 -20.70 2.19 -10.08
N PRO A 93 -21.23 3.42 -10.11
CA PRO A 93 -21.25 4.25 -11.33
C PRO A 93 -19.88 4.63 -11.90
N LEU A 94 -18.84 4.64 -11.05
CA LEU A 94 -17.47 5.01 -11.40
C LEU A 94 -16.53 3.81 -11.45
N ASP A 95 -17.06 2.59 -11.43
CA ASP A 95 -16.21 1.40 -11.51
C ASP A 95 -15.72 1.18 -12.94
N ASP A 96 -14.42 1.03 -13.08
CA ASP A 96 -13.82 0.53 -14.30
C ASP A 96 -14.07 -0.97 -14.44
N TYR A 97 -14.35 -1.36 -15.68
CA TYR A 97 -14.42 -2.76 -16.06
C TYR A 97 -13.02 -3.29 -16.40
N GLU A 98 -12.59 -4.33 -15.69
CA GLU A 98 -11.38 -5.08 -16.01
C GLU A 98 -11.68 -6.59 -16.14
N SER A 99 -10.88 -7.35 -16.90
CA SER A 99 -11.21 -8.76 -17.18
C SER A 99 -10.50 -9.76 -16.27
N TYR A 100 -9.47 -9.33 -15.55
CA TYR A 100 -8.67 -10.16 -14.66
C TYR A 100 -9.52 -10.68 -13.49
N PHE A 101 -10.27 -9.84 -12.76
CA PHE A 101 -11.11 -10.31 -11.65
C PHE A 101 -12.50 -10.81 -12.06
N ALA A 102 -12.73 -11.12 -13.34
CA ALA A 102 -13.97 -11.73 -13.83
C ALA A 102 -14.25 -13.11 -13.21
N THR A 103 -13.21 -13.87 -12.86
CA THR A 103 -13.35 -15.22 -12.27
C THR A 103 -13.30 -15.21 -10.74
N SER A 104 -13.99 -16.18 -10.12
CA SER A 104 -13.90 -16.34 -8.66
C SER A 104 -12.51 -16.71 -8.16
N THR A 105 -11.70 -17.35 -9.01
CA THR A 105 -10.32 -17.75 -8.68
C THR A 105 -9.45 -16.51 -8.51
N HIS A 106 -9.50 -15.59 -9.46
CA HIS A 106 -8.72 -14.35 -9.37
C HIS A 106 -9.20 -13.46 -8.22
N ARG A 107 -10.51 -13.34 -7.98
CA ARG A 107 -11.03 -12.58 -6.83
C ARG A 107 -10.58 -13.12 -5.47
N LYS A 108 -10.28 -14.42 -5.36
CA LYS A 108 -9.74 -14.99 -4.11
C LYS A 108 -8.30 -14.57 -3.85
N LEU A 109 -7.56 -14.10 -4.87
CA LEU A 109 -6.17 -13.67 -4.70
C LEU A 109 -6.06 -12.50 -3.73
N PHE A 110 -7.06 -11.62 -3.62
CA PHE A 110 -7.06 -10.52 -2.62
C PHE A 110 -6.81 -10.99 -1.18
N GLN A 111 -7.08 -12.26 -0.86
CA GLN A 111 -6.82 -12.84 0.46
C GLN A 111 -5.33 -13.14 0.71
N THR A 112 -4.52 -13.16 -0.35
CA THR A 112 -3.09 -13.51 -0.33
C THR A 112 -2.20 -12.43 -0.95
N LEU A 113 -2.77 -11.38 -1.56
CA LEU A 113 -1.99 -10.30 -2.16
C LEU A 113 -1.28 -9.50 -1.08
N THR A 114 0.01 -9.24 -1.29
CA THR A 114 0.76 -8.30 -0.46
C THR A 114 0.38 -6.89 -0.85
N LEU A 115 -0.21 -6.16 0.09
CA LEU A 115 -0.57 -4.76 -0.11
C LEU A 115 0.67 -3.89 0.08
N THR A 116 0.95 -3.06 -0.93
CA THR A 116 2.17 -2.27 -1.03
C THR A 116 1.86 -0.78 -1.09
N SER A 117 2.57 0.00 -0.28
CA SER A 117 2.53 1.47 -0.30
C SER A 117 3.71 2.09 -1.04
N PHE A 118 3.56 3.37 -1.40
CA PHE A 118 4.67 4.19 -1.85
C PHE A 118 5.62 4.57 -0.70
N CYS A 119 6.90 4.73 -1.00
CA CYS A 119 7.88 5.40 -0.16
C CYS A 119 7.80 6.91 -0.41
N GLY A 120 7.76 7.69 0.68
CA GLY A 120 8.24 9.07 0.68
C GLY A 120 7.52 10.07 -0.22
N ALA A 121 6.21 10.24 -0.04
CA ALA A 121 5.54 11.43 -0.58
C ALA A 121 5.90 12.71 0.23
N ASP A 122 6.16 12.58 1.54
CA ASP A 122 6.83 13.57 2.42
C ASP A 122 7.14 12.90 3.79
N SER A 123 8.04 13.48 4.60
CA SER A 123 8.45 13.04 5.94
C SER A 123 7.35 13.11 7.03
N THR A 124 6.15 13.56 6.69
CA THR A 124 4.96 13.60 7.55
C THR A 124 3.73 12.89 6.97
N ASP A 125 3.85 12.24 5.81
CA ASP A 125 2.71 11.82 4.98
C ASP A 125 2.74 10.30 4.72
N PRO A 126 1.61 9.60 4.81
CA PRO A 126 1.54 8.29 5.44
C PRO A 126 2.17 7.23 4.54
N SER A 127 3.26 6.68 5.02
CA SER A 127 3.74 5.34 4.67
C SER A 127 2.73 4.32 5.19
N ILE A 128 1.73 3.97 4.37
CA ILE A 128 0.61 3.12 4.77
C ILE A 128 0.96 1.64 4.54
N LEU A 129 1.55 1.02 5.56
CA LEU A 129 1.53 -0.43 5.70
C LEU A 129 0.10 -0.87 6.04
N TYR A 130 -0.74 -1.04 5.00
CA TYR A 130 -2.16 -1.42 5.11
C TYR A 130 -2.42 -2.87 5.60
N ASP A 131 -1.52 -3.48 6.36
CA ASP A 131 -1.79 -4.79 6.99
C ASP A 131 -2.41 -4.65 8.39
N ARG A 132 -2.47 -3.43 8.94
CA ARG A 132 -3.28 -3.10 10.11
C ARG A 132 -4.20 -1.94 9.78
N ILE A 133 -5.46 -2.04 10.23
CA ILE A 133 -6.51 -1.02 10.10
C ILE A 133 -6.04 0.28 10.78
N ASP A 134 -5.22 1.04 10.09
CA ASP A 134 -4.82 2.38 10.47
C ASP A 134 -5.85 3.40 9.99
N VAL A 135 -5.60 4.67 10.26
CA VAL A 135 -6.50 5.77 9.90
C VAL A 135 -6.72 5.82 8.39
N VAL A 136 -5.74 5.46 7.58
CA VAL A 136 -5.86 5.57 6.12
C VAL A 136 -6.62 4.40 5.52
N SER A 137 -6.43 3.18 6.04
CA SER A 137 -7.31 2.06 5.72
C SER A 137 -8.78 2.40 5.98
N ARG A 138 -9.07 3.11 7.07
CA ARG A 138 -10.44 3.57 7.39
C ARG A 138 -10.96 4.63 6.42
N ASN A 139 -10.11 5.56 5.98
CA ASN A 139 -10.48 6.56 4.98
C ASN A 139 -10.72 5.92 3.60
N ALA A 140 -9.88 4.95 3.21
CA ALA A 140 -10.05 4.18 1.98
C ALA A 140 -11.32 3.30 2.00
N MET A 141 -11.79 2.87 3.18
CA MET A 141 -13.04 2.12 3.35
C MET A 141 -14.26 3.00 3.62
N LYS A 142 -14.19 4.30 3.34
CA LYS A 142 -15.34 5.21 3.47
C LYS A 142 -16.19 5.14 2.20
N GLU A 143 -17.51 5.06 2.38
CA GLU A 143 -18.46 5.16 1.27
C GLU A 143 -18.24 6.46 0.47
N GLY A 144 -18.21 6.33 -0.85
CA GLY A 144 -17.96 7.40 -1.80
C GLY A 144 -16.49 7.65 -2.12
N THR A 145 -15.54 6.98 -1.44
CA THR A 145 -14.12 7.07 -1.79
C THR A 145 -13.86 6.43 -3.15
N LEU A 146 -13.24 7.17 -4.07
CA LEU A 146 -12.71 6.64 -5.33
C LEU A 146 -11.30 6.09 -5.08
N LEU A 147 -11.04 4.87 -5.52
CA LEU A 147 -9.75 4.21 -5.38
C LEU A 147 -9.18 3.89 -6.74
N HIS A 148 -7.91 4.21 -6.94
CA HIS A 148 -7.09 3.61 -7.98
C HIS A 148 -6.47 2.32 -7.44
N VAL A 149 -6.65 1.21 -8.15
CA VAL A 149 -6.13 -0.10 -7.76
C VAL A 149 -5.26 -0.65 -8.87
N VAL A 150 -4.01 -0.94 -8.54
CA VAL A 150 -3.05 -1.55 -9.46
C VAL A 150 -2.58 -2.87 -8.87
N VAL A 151 -2.75 -3.95 -9.61
CA VAL A 151 -2.21 -5.27 -9.27
C VAL A 151 -1.06 -5.56 -10.21
N TYR A 152 0.07 -5.93 -9.66
CA TYR A 152 1.30 -6.12 -10.41
C TYR A 152 2.11 -7.28 -9.85
N ARG A 153 3.10 -7.73 -10.62
CA ARG A 153 4.01 -8.81 -10.25
C ARG A 153 5.42 -8.28 -10.03
N ILE A 154 6.08 -8.78 -8.99
CA ILE A 154 7.54 -8.65 -8.79
C ILE A 154 8.10 -10.06 -8.58
N GLY A 155 8.94 -10.53 -9.51
CA GLY A 155 9.40 -11.91 -9.54
C GLY A 155 8.22 -12.89 -9.56
N ASN A 156 8.06 -13.68 -8.50
CA ASN A 156 6.97 -14.65 -8.35
C ASN A 156 5.84 -14.16 -7.41
N GLU A 157 5.91 -12.92 -6.92
CA GLU A 157 4.95 -12.38 -5.97
C GLU A 157 3.97 -11.44 -6.67
N LEU A 158 2.67 -11.63 -6.42
CA LEU A 158 1.66 -10.65 -6.80
C LEU A 158 1.43 -9.67 -5.64
N ARG A 159 1.35 -8.39 -6.00
CA ARG A 159 1.16 -7.30 -5.07
C ARG A 159 0.02 -6.42 -5.56
N VAL A 160 -0.58 -5.71 -4.62
CA VAL A 160 -1.63 -4.72 -4.90
C VAL A 160 -1.19 -3.37 -4.35
N HIS A 161 -1.44 -2.34 -5.13
CA HIS A 161 -1.35 -0.94 -4.76
C HIS A 161 -2.75 -0.34 -4.76
N ILE A 162 -3.03 0.49 -3.75
CA ILE A 162 -4.32 1.16 -3.58
C ILE A 162 -4.04 2.62 -3.22
N ALA A 163 -4.61 3.54 -3.98
CA ALA A 163 -4.54 4.97 -3.70
C ALA A 163 -5.94 5.59 -3.78
N PRO A 164 -6.38 6.37 -2.78
CA PRO A 164 -7.57 7.18 -2.95
C PRO A 164 -7.32 8.29 -3.99
N ILE A 165 -8.30 8.53 -4.86
CA ILE A 165 -8.30 9.62 -5.84
C ILE A 165 -9.28 10.69 -5.35
N GLY A 166 -8.82 11.94 -5.21
CA GLY A 166 -9.65 13.08 -4.78
C GLY A 166 -8.98 13.94 -3.72
#